data_AF-A0A377CV19-F1
#
_entry.id   AF-A0A377CV19-F1
#
_cell.length_a   1.000
_cell.length_b   1.000
_cell.length_c   1.000
_cell.angle_alpha   90.00
_cell.angle_beta   90.00
_cell.angle_gamma   90.00
#
_symmetry.space_group_name_H-M   'P 1'
#
loop_
_entity.id
_entity.type
_entity.pdbx_description
1 polymer ?
#
loop_
_entity_poly.entity_id
_entity_poly.type
_entity_poly.pdbx_seq_one_letter_code
_entity_poly.pdbx_strand_id
1 'polypeptide(L)'
;MISDLAPIDLLIQRAGRLQRHIRNAEGDRKDSLPDERQPPLLYILAPEWQPDAKAGWLGAELKGTGYVYPDHATLWRTQHYCGSTVK
;
A
#
# COMPACT_ATOMS: atom_id res chain seq x y z
N MET A 1 -5.49 3.27 -6.00
CA MET A 1 -5.77 3.38 -4.54
C MET A 1 -4.55 3.99 -3.88
N ILE A 2 -4.74 4.78 -2.82
CA ILE A 2 -3.65 5.36 -2.04
C ILE A 2 -3.86 4.94 -0.58
N SER A 3 -2.78 4.55 0.12
CA SER A 3 -2.80 4.12 1.51
C SER A 3 -1.55 4.58 2.22
N ASP A 4 -1.63 4.87 3.52
CA ASP A 4 -0.45 4.95 4.37
C ASP A 4 0.19 3.57 4.52
N LEU A 5 1.48 3.55 4.87
CA LEU A 5 2.20 2.35 5.27
C LEU A 5 1.46 1.65 6.41
N ALA A 6 1.33 0.34 6.30
CA ALA A 6 0.69 -0.52 7.29
C ALA A 6 1.36 -1.90 7.20
N PRO A 7 1.13 -2.81 8.17
CA PRO A 7 1.46 -4.22 8.00
C PRO A 7 0.94 -4.78 6.67
N ILE A 8 1.77 -5.61 6.00
CA ILE A 8 1.53 -6.10 4.63
C ILE A 8 0.18 -6.81 4.46
N ASP A 9 -0.27 -7.56 5.47
CA ASP A 9 -1.56 -8.23 5.51
C ASP A 9 -2.71 -7.22 5.43
N LEU A 10 -2.62 -6.10 6.14
CA LEU A 10 -3.61 -5.03 6.07
C LEU A 10 -3.57 -4.30 4.72
N LEU A 11 -2.39 -4.11 4.13
CA LEU A 11 -2.27 -3.56 2.78
C LEU A 11 -2.96 -4.46 1.75
N ILE A 12 -2.79 -5.79 1.84
CA ILE A 12 -3.47 -6.76 0.98
C ILE A 12 -4.99 -6.72 1.18
N GLN A 13 -5.46 -6.63 2.43
CA GLN A 13 -6.90 -6.50 2.72
C GLN A 13 -7.50 -5.23 2.09
N ARG A 14 -6.78 -4.10 2.16
CA ARG A 14 -7.16 -2.85 1.50
C ARG A 14 -7.16 -3.01 -0.02
N ALA A 15 -6.11 -3.62 -0.57
CA ALA A 15 -5.99 -3.94 -2.00
C ALA A 15 -7.14 -4.82 -2.49
N GLY A 16 -7.75 -5.66 -1.64
CA GLY A 16 -8.96 -6.43 -1.99
C GLY A 16 -10.18 -5.57 -2.34
N ARG A 17 -10.15 -4.26 -2.09
CA ARG A 17 -11.17 -3.31 -2.57
C ARG A 17 -10.81 -2.69 -3.92
N LEU A 18 -9.55 -2.74 -4.33
CA LEU A 18 -9.07 -2.21 -5.60
C LEU A 18 -9.52 -3.14 -6.73
N GLN A 19 -10.32 -2.59 -7.65
CA GLN A 19 -10.87 -3.34 -8.79
C GLN A 19 -11.59 -4.65 -8.40
N ARG A 20 -12.26 -4.67 -7.24
CA ARG A 20 -12.97 -5.86 -6.70
C ARG A 20 -13.98 -6.49 -7.67
N HIS A 21 -14.54 -5.69 -8.57
CA HIS A 21 -15.51 -6.14 -9.56
C HIS A 21 -14.98 -5.83 -10.96
N ILE A 22 -15.10 -6.82 -11.84
CA ILE A 22 -14.70 -6.74 -13.25
C ILE A 22 -15.54 -5.68 -13.95
N ARG A 23 -14.89 -4.81 -14.73
CA ARG A 23 -15.57 -3.77 -15.51
C ARG A 23 -15.02 -3.65 -16.93
N ASN A 24 -15.84 -3.10 -17.81
CA ASN A 24 -15.43 -2.70 -19.16
C ASN A 24 -14.62 -1.38 -19.14
N ALA A 25 -14.15 -0.95 -20.30
CA ALA A 25 -13.40 0.31 -20.46
C ALA A 25 -14.21 1.55 -20.03
N GLU A 26 -15.53 1.51 -20.18
CA GLU A 26 -16.46 2.59 -19.82
C GLU A 26 -16.79 2.63 -18.32
N GLY A 27 -16.45 1.57 -17.58
CA GLY A 27 -16.62 1.48 -16.12
C GLY A 27 -17.90 0.78 -15.67
N ASP A 28 -18.67 0.19 -16.58
CA ASP A 28 -19.81 -0.68 -16.28
C ASP A 28 -19.35 -2.05 -15.83
N ARG A 29 -20.18 -2.71 -14.99
CA ARG A 29 -19.89 -4.05 -14.49
C ARG A 29 -20.00 -5.09 -15.60
N LYS A 30 -19.03 -6.00 -15.64
CA LYS A 30 -18.97 -7.15 -16.54
C LYS A 30 -18.92 -8.43 -15.73
N ASP A 31 -19.40 -9.52 -16.32
CA ASP A 31 -19.48 -10.83 -15.66
C ASP A 31 -18.41 -11.84 -16.13
N SER A 32 -17.57 -11.44 -17.10
CA SER A 32 -16.49 -12.27 -17.64
C SER A 32 -15.16 -11.53 -17.67
N LEU A 33 -14.08 -12.28 -17.41
CA LEU A 33 -12.70 -11.79 -17.55
C LEU A 33 -12.32 -11.58 -19.03
N PRO A 34 -11.30 -10.75 -19.33
CA PRO A 34 -10.54 -9.91 -18.41
C PRO A 34 -11.28 -8.61 -18.04
N ASP A 35 -10.80 -7.94 -16.98
CA ASP A 35 -11.11 -6.53 -16.72
C ASP A 35 -10.44 -5.67 -17.81
N GLU A 36 -11.18 -4.68 -18.32
CA GLU A 36 -10.72 -3.86 -19.45
C GLU A 36 -10.17 -2.50 -19.01
N ARG A 37 -10.19 -2.20 -17.71
CA ARG A 37 -9.54 -1.01 -17.16
C ARG A 37 -8.02 -1.22 -17.11
N GLN A 38 -7.30 -0.10 -16.99
CA GLN A 38 -5.87 -0.12 -16.72
C GLN A 38 -5.53 -0.97 -15.48
N PRO A 39 -4.32 -1.58 -15.43
CA PRO A 39 -3.90 -2.38 -14.29
C PRO A 39 -4.07 -1.66 -12.95
N PRO A 40 -4.46 -2.38 -11.89
CA PRO A 40 -4.68 -1.78 -10.58
C PRO A 40 -3.36 -1.25 -10.00
N LEU A 41 -3.34 0.02 -9.60
CA LEU A 41 -2.22 0.64 -8.89
C LEU A 41 -2.59 0.95 -7.43
N LEU A 42 -1.75 0.48 -6.52
CA LEU A 42 -1.77 0.83 -5.10
C LEU A 42 -0.53 1.65 -4.77
N TYR A 43 -0.72 2.92 -4.45
CA TYR A 43 0.33 3.81 -3.98
C TYR A 43 0.38 3.76 -2.45
N ILE A 44 1.59 3.58 -1.91
CA ILE A 44 1.83 3.52 -0.47
C ILE A 44 2.63 4.76 -0.08
N LEU A 45 2.10 5.58 0.83
CA LEU A 45 2.84 6.64 1.48
C LEU A 45 3.71 6.03 2.58
N ALA A 46 5.02 6.16 2.42
CA ALA A 46 6.03 5.61 3.31
C ALA A 46 7.18 6.62 3.46
N PRO A 47 7.93 6.60 4.58
CA PRO A 47 9.13 7.41 4.72
C PRO A 47 10.19 6.96 3.70
N GLU A 48 11.29 7.70 3.58
CA GLU A 48 12.41 7.22 2.78
C GLU A 48 12.95 5.88 3.31
N TRP A 49 13.22 4.93 2.40
CA TRP A 49 13.75 3.63 2.82
C TRP A 49 15.17 3.78 3.34
N GLN A 50 15.43 3.18 4.50
CA GLN A 50 16.75 3.17 5.12
C GLN A 50 17.08 1.73 5.54
N PRO A 51 18.29 1.21 5.21
CA PRO A 51 18.68 -0.16 5.56
C PRO A 51 18.69 -0.38 7.08
N ASP A 52 19.09 0.64 7.84
CA ASP A 52 19.01 0.66 9.30
C ASP A 52 18.06 1.78 9.73
N ALA A 53 16.78 1.45 9.93
CA ALA A 53 15.79 2.41 10.42
C ALA A 53 16.11 2.85 11.84
N LYS A 54 16.52 4.12 11.98
CA LYS A 54 16.82 4.74 13.28
C LYS A 54 15.53 5.10 14.03
N ALA A 55 15.67 5.42 15.31
CA ALA A 55 14.58 5.98 16.11
C ALA A 55 13.96 7.19 15.39
N GLY A 56 12.63 7.22 15.29
CA GLY A 56 11.90 8.29 14.60
C GLY A 56 11.82 8.15 13.07
N TRP A 57 12.25 7.03 12.49
CA TRP A 57 12.24 6.78 11.04
C TRP A 57 10.90 7.06 10.32
N LEU A 58 9.77 6.78 10.97
CA LEU A 58 8.44 7.09 10.43
C LEU A 58 8.21 8.59 10.17
N GLY A 59 8.97 9.45 10.84
CA GLY A 59 8.83 10.89 10.73
C GLY A 59 7.55 11.45 11.34
N ALA A 60 7.39 12.77 11.29
CA ALA A 60 6.22 13.46 11.82
C ALA A 60 4.97 13.24 10.94
N GLU A 61 5.17 12.99 9.65
CA GLU A 61 4.11 12.81 8.64
C GLU A 61 3.27 11.56 8.92
N LEU A 62 3.90 10.49 9.39
CA LEU A 62 3.25 9.21 9.71
C LEU A 62 3.15 8.96 11.22
N LYS A 63 3.14 10.02 12.04
CA LYS A 63 2.99 9.89 13.50
C LYS A 63 1.71 9.15 13.91
N GLY A 64 0.61 9.34 13.17
CA GLY A 64 -0.65 8.65 13.41
C GLY A 64 -0.55 7.16 13.11
N THR A 65 0.10 6.81 12.00
CA THR A 65 0.43 5.42 11.64
C THR A 65 1.27 4.75 12.71
N GLY A 66 2.32 5.43 13.21
CA GLY A 66 3.17 4.91 14.28
C GLY A 66 2.47 4.77 15.64
N TYR A 67 1.38 5.52 15.88
CA TYR A 67 0.53 5.37 17.06
C TYR A 67 -0.41 4.16 16.94
N VAL A 68 -1.01 3.96 15.76
CA VAL A 68 -1.94 2.84 15.50
C VAL A 68 -1.21 1.50 15.39
N TYR A 69 -0.02 1.50 14.79
CA TYR A 69 0.83 0.33 14.62
C TYR A 69 2.11 0.50 15.45
N PRO A 70 2.12 0.05 16.72
CA PRO A 70 3.24 0.32 17.63
C PRO A 70 4.51 -0.48 17.28
N ASP A 71 4.37 -1.61 16.58
CA ASP A 71 5.53 -2.38 16.09
C ASP A 71 6.06 -1.78 14.77
N HIS A 72 7.00 -0.86 14.90
CA HIS A 72 7.62 -0.18 13.75
C HIS A 72 8.53 -1.11 12.94
N ALA A 73 9.01 -2.23 13.51
CA ALA A 73 9.81 -3.20 12.77
C ALA A 73 8.96 -3.93 11.71
N THR A 74 7.68 -4.17 11.99
CA THR A 74 6.75 -4.74 11.01
C THR A 74 6.44 -3.77 9.86
N LEU A 75 6.33 -2.47 10.15
CA LEU A 75 6.21 -1.44 9.12
C LEU A 75 7.48 -1.36 8.25
N TRP A 76 8.65 -1.36 8.88
CA TRP A 76 9.94 -1.38 8.17
C TRP A 76 10.08 -2.59 7.26
N ARG A 77 9.76 -3.80 7.74
CA ARG A 77 9.77 -5.02 6.92
C ARG A 77 8.81 -4.92 5.73
N THR A 78 7.61 -4.38 5.95
CA THR A 78 6.66 -4.18 4.86
C THR A 78 7.26 -3.28 3.78
N GLN A 79 7.87 -2.17 4.17
CA GLN A 79 8.55 -1.29 3.22
C GLN A 79 9.77 -1.94 2.59
N HIS A 80 10.55 -2.75 3.30
CA HIS A 80 11.69 -3.47 2.75
C HIS A 80 11.27 -4.42 1.61
N TYR A 81 10.14 -5.11 1.74
CA TYR A 81 9.65 -6.03 0.71
C TYR A 81 8.84 -5.36 -0.41
N CYS A 82 8.13 -4.27 -0.12
CA CYS A 82 7.31 -3.56 -1.11
C CYS A 82 8.01 -2.35 -1.75
N GLY A 83 9.05 -1.84 -1.10
CA GLY A 83 9.79 -0.64 -1.48
C GLY A 83 10.82 -0.92 -2.56
N SER A 84 10.36 -1.42 -3.70
CA SER A 84 11.15 -1.47 -4.92
C SER A 84 10.40 -0.70 -5.99
N THR A 85 10.62 0.63 -6.03
CA THR A 85 10.67 1.52 -7.20
C THR A 85 10.48 2.96 -6.71
N VAL A 86 11.56 3.61 -6.29
CA VAL A 86 11.70 5.05 -6.54
C VAL A 86 12.22 5.13 -7.97
N LYS A 87 11.38 5.60 -8.89
CA LYS A 87 11.87 6.05 -10.20
C LYS A 87 12.64 7.34 -10.03
#